data_AF-A0A842VC53-F1
#
_entry.id   AF-A0A842VC53-F1
#
_cell.length_a   1.000
_cell.length_b   1.000
_cell.length_c   1.000
_cell.angle_alpha   90.00
_cell.angle_beta   90.00
_cell.angle_gamma   90.00
#
_symmetry.space_group_name_H-M   'P 1'
#
loop_
_entity.id
_entity.type
_entity.pdbx_description
1 polymer ?
#
loop_
_entity_poly.entity_id
_entity_poly.type
_entity_poly.pdbx_seq_one_letter_code
_entity_poly.pdbx_strand_id
1 'polypeptide(L)'
;MKKIEKLSLQSISMIQIAIASIISLLYQFVFPMTWQPLDVAMFGPNIKHGDPNRNVVIATISQWYFSISIAWFLYRENPYINNFLIYSFIPICTILLLDIVLFHLYWDYIHLLPFIVDIYIFRNKRFTLYQKWFPYYYIFCCTWVFSTYFFDLAYHGAPLSLILFDWISVTILSIGFTFYFPDSITKRRSQAYSELSSKVVINNQ
;
A
#
# COMPACT_ATOMS: atom_id res chain seq x y z
N MET A 1 15.45 -5.47 19.48
CA MET A 1 14.30 -6.35 19.16
C MET A 1 14.75 -7.78 18.78
N LYS A 2 15.55 -8.48 19.61
CA LYS A 2 16.13 -9.81 19.27
C LYS A 2 15.12 -10.98 19.18
N LYS A 3 13.84 -10.77 19.51
CA LYS A 3 12.81 -11.83 19.48
C LYS A 3 12.11 -11.99 18.13
N ILE A 4 11.96 -10.92 17.34
CA ILE A 4 11.25 -10.98 16.04
C ILE A 4 12.08 -11.71 14.98
N GLU A 5 13.40 -11.57 15.02
CA GLU A 5 14.33 -12.26 14.10
C GLU A 5 14.28 -13.79 14.21
N LYS A 6 13.73 -14.33 15.30
CA LYS A 6 13.54 -15.78 15.49
C LYS A 6 12.24 -16.31 14.88
N LEU A 7 11.32 -15.42 14.50
CA LEU A 7 10.05 -15.81 13.91
C LEU A 7 10.20 -16.03 12.41
N SER A 8 9.37 -16.92 11.84
CA SER A 8 9.31 -17.10 10.40
C SER A 8 8.76 -15.83 9.73
N LEU A 9 9.15 -15.59 8.47
CA LEU A 9 8.64 -14.45 7.69
C LEU A 9 7.11 -14.43 7.60
N GLN A 10 6.48 -15.60 7.50
CA GLN A 10 5.03 -15.74 7.49
C GLN A 10 4.41 -15.26 8.80
N SER A 11 4.95 -15.68 9.95
CA SER A 11 4.47 -15.24 11.26
C SER A 11 4.62 -13.73 11.44
N ILE A 12 5.74 -13.16 11.01
CA ILE A 12 5.96 -11.70 11.05
C ILE A 12 4.93 -10.98 10.17
N SER A 13 4.67 -11.48 8.97
CA SER A 13 3.67 -10.92 8.05
C SER A 13 2.28 -10.92 8.67
N MET A 14 1.88 -12.02 9.31
CA MET A 14 0.59 -12.11 10.00
C MET A 14 0.49 -11.13 11.17
N ILE A 15 1.57 -10.94 11.94
CA ILE A 15 1.62 -9.95 13.02
C ILE A 15 1.47 -8.52 12.45
N GLN A 16 2.14 -8.20 11.35
CA GLN A 16 2.02 -6.89 10.71
C GLN A 16 0.59 -6.65 10.19
N ILE A 17 -0.02 -7.65 9.56
CA ILE A 17 -1.43 -7.57 9.11
C ILE A 17 -2.36 -7.40 10.31
N ALA A 18 -2.19 -8.17 11.39
CA ALA A 18 -3.01 -8.06 12.59
C ALA A 18 -2.93 -6.66 13.22
N ILE A 19 -1.73 -6.08 13.29
CA ILE A 19 -1.52 -4.73 13.81
C ILE A 19 -2.12 -3.68 12.88
N ALA A 20 -1.98 -3.83 11.57
CA ALA A 20 -2.64 -2.96 10.60
C ALA A 20 -4.18 -3.02 10.76
N SER A 21 -4.75 -4.20 10.93
CA SER A 21 -6.19 -4.36 11.19
C SER A 21 -6.62 -3.67 12.48
N ILE A 22 -5.86 -3.81 13.58
CA ILE A 22 -6.14 -3.11 14.84
C ILE A 22 -6.13 -1.59 14.60
N ILE A 23 -5.14 -1.05 13.89
CA ILE A 23 -5.07 0.38 13.58
C ILE A 23 -6.29 0.82 12.75
N SER A 24 -6.65 0.09 11.71
CA SER A 24 -7.84 0.41 10.89
C SER A 24 -9.14 0.39 11.72
N LEU A 25 -9.27 -0.54 12.66
CA LEU A 25 -10.41 -0.60 13.58
C LEU A 25 -10.43 0.59 14.54
N LEU A 26 -9.26 1.04 15.04
CA LEU A 26 -9.18 2.26 15.85
C LEU A 26 -9.63 3.49 15.03
N TYR A 27 -9.24 3.59 13.77
CA TYR A 27 -9.71 4.67 12.88
C TYR A 27 -11.21 4.63 12.61
N GLN A 28 -11.80 3.44 12.55
CA GLN A 28 -13.24 3.30 12.36
C GLN A 28 -14.06 3.59 13.62
N PHE A 29 -13.59 3.17 14.79
CA PHE A 29 -14.42 3.15 16.00
C PHE A 29 -13.98 4.12 17.11
N VAL A 30 -12.73 4.58 17.08
CA VAL A 30 -12.15 5.39 18.16
C VAL A 30 -11.84 6.80 17.69
N PHE A 31 -11.21 6.96 16.53
CA PHE A 31 -10.86 8.29 16.03
C PHE A 31 -12.07 8.98 15.39
N PRO A 32 -12.41 10.22 15.77
CA PRO A 32 -13.54 10.94 15.16
C PRO A 32 -13.36 11.15 13.65
N MET A 33 -14.44 11.06 12.87
CA MET A 33 -14.41 11.39 11.43
C MET A 33 -13.90 12.82 11.17
N THR A 34 -14.08 13.74 12.12
CA THR A 34 -13.53 15.10 12.05
C THR A 34 -12.01 15.17 11.99
N TRP A 35 -11.32 14.05 12.22
CA TRP A 35 -9.87 13.93 12.06
C TRP A 35 -9.48 13.45 10.65
N GLN A 36 -10.44 13.16 9.78
CA GLN A 36 -10.24 12.76 8.39
C GLN A 36 -10.34 14.00 7.48
N PRO A 37 -9.21 14.45 6.90
CA PRO A 37 -9.19 15.73 6.20
C PRO A 37 -10.14 15.80 5.02
N LEU A 38 -10.29 14.71 4.26
CA LEU A 38 -11.20 14.64 3.12
C LEU A 38 -12.68 14.80 3.53
N ASP A 39 -13.14 14.03 4.53
CA ASP A 39 -14.53 14.15 4.98
C ASP A 39 -14.81 15.54 5.58
N VAL A 40 -13.85 16.12 6.32
CA VAL A 40 -13.97 17.48 6.83
C VAL A 40 -14.06 18.51 5.71
N ALA A 41 -13.26 18.36 4.64
CA ALA A 41 -13.30 19.27 3.50
C ALA A 41 -14.63 19.19 2.74
N MET A 42 -15.17 17.98 2.57
CA MET A 42 -16.40 17.76 1.82
C MET A 42 -17.66 18.12 2.61
N PHE A 43 -17.64 17.93 3.93
CA PHE A 43 -18.87 17.91 4.73
C PHE A 43 -18.81 18.77 6.01
N GLY A 44 -17.67 19.39 6.29
CA GLY A 44 -17.47 20.33 7.39
C GLY A 44 -16.96 19.70 8.68
N PRO A 45 -16.65 20.52 9.70
CA PRO A 45 -15.94 20.10 10.91
C PRO A 45 -16.80 19.35 11.95
N ASN A 46 -18.13 19.25 11.74
CA ASN A 46 -19.07 18.68 12.71
C ASN A 46 -19.52 17.26 12.36
N ILE A 47 -18.86 16.62 11.39
CA ILE A 47 -19.16 15.26 10.92
C ILE A 47 -18.97 14.20 12.00
N LYS A 48 -19.79 13.16 11.97
CA LYS A 48 -19.72 12.05 12.91
C LYS A 48 -19.75 10.70 12.20
N HIS A 49 -19.30 9.67 12.92
CA HIS A 49 -19.44 8.29 12.49
C HIS A 49 -20.91 7.92 12.29
N GLY A 50 -21.23 7.31 11.15
CA GLY A 50 -22.60 6.88 10.82
C GLY A 50 -23.49 7.97 10.23
N ASP A 51 -22.98 9.19 10.01
CA ASP A 51 -23.72 10.16 9.20
C ASP A 51 -23.97 9.58 7.79
N PRO A 52 -25.15 9.83 7.19
CA PRO A 52 -25.48 9.29 5.87
C PRO A 52 -24.53 9.80 4.79
N ASN A 53 -24.26 8.95 3.78
CA ASN A 53 -23.34 9.22 2.67
C ASN A 53 -21.91 9.57 3.15
N ARG A 54 -21.44 8.92 4.22
CA ARG A 54 -20.05 9.00 4.68
C ARG A 54 -19.33 7.71 4.43
N ASN A 55 -18.07 7.84 4.05
CA ASN A 55 -17.22 6.68 3.84
C ASN A 55 -17.09 5.89 5.16
N VAL A 56 -17.28 4.58 5.05
CA VAL A 56 -16.81 3.65 6.08
C VAL A 56 -15.29 3.64 5.97
N VAL A 57 -14.61 4.22 6.96
CA VAL A 57 -13.17 4.42 7.01
C VAL A 57 -12.40 3.14 6.69
N ILE A 58 -12.78 2.04 7.33
CA ILE A 58 -12.14 0.72 7.12
C ILE A 58 -12.40 0.15 5.72
N ALA A 59 -13.40 0.65 4.99
CA ALA A 59 -13.63 0.30 3.59
C ALA A 59 -12.74 1.10 2.62
N THR A 60 -12.14 2.23 3.04
CA THR A 60 -11.24 2.99 2.19
C THR A 60 -9.88 2.31 2.06
N ILE A 61 -9.35 2.21 0.83
CA ILE A 61 -8.07 1.54 0.61
C ILE A 61 -6.89 2.34 1.18
N SER A 62 -7.00 3.68 1.19
CA SER A 62 -6.03 4.59 1.79
C SER A 62 -5.81 4.33 3.28
N GLN A 63 -6.88 4.02 4.04
CA GLN A 63 -6.75 3.65 5.44
C GLN A 63 -5.90 2.39 5.61
N TRP A 64 -6.02 1.41 4.71
CA TRP A 64 -5.20 0.20 4.76
C TRP A 64 -3.74 0.48 4.42
N TYR A 65 -3.46 1.33 3.43
CA TYR A 65 -2.09 1.76 3.14
C TYR A 65 -1.47 2.46 4.35
N PHE A 66 -2.21 3.34 5.01
CA PHE A 66 -1.78 4.00 6.25
C PHE A 66 -1.47 2.99 7.36
N SER A 67 -2.44 2.13 7.68
CA SER A 67 -2.29 1.12 8.74
C SER A 67 -1.12 0.16 8.49
N ILE A 68 -0.95 -0.30 7.25
CA ILE A 68 0.14 -1.19 6.85
C ILE A 68 1.49 -0.46 6.89
N SER A 69 1.52 0.84 6.55
CA SER A 69 2.73 1.67 6.65
C SER A 69 3.20 1.86 8.09
N ILE A 70 2.27 1.94 9.06
CA ILE A 70 2.63 1.92 10.49
C ILE A 70 3.17 0.54 10.87
N ALA A 71 2.46 -0.53 10.53
CA ALA A 71 2.86 -1.90 10.85
C ALA A 71 4.20 -2.30 10.19
N TRP A 72 4.55 -1.67 9.07
CA TRP A 72 5.83 -1.86 8.37
C TRP A 72 7.03 -1.54 9.26
N PHE A 73 6.92 -0.58 10.19
CA PHE A 73 8.02 -0.24 11.10
C PHE A 73 8.44 -1.36 12.05
N LEU A 74 7.59 -2.38 12.25
CA LEU A 74 7.91 -3.55 13.08
C LEU A 74 8.96 -4.45 12.43
N TYR A 75 8.91 -4.61 11.11
CA TYR A 75 9.87 -5.43 10.36
C TYR A 75 9.93 -4.96 8.89
N ARG A 76 10.95 -4.14 8.59
CA ARG A 76 11.11 -3.43 7.31
C ARG A 76 11.67 -4.29 6.17
N GLU A 77 12.19 -5.49 6.50
CA GLU A 77 12.73 -6.43 5.50
C GLU A 77 11.67 -7.39 4.96
N ASN A 78 10.38 -7.17 5.25
CA ASN A 78 9.32 -8.05 4.76
C ASN A 78 9.05 -7.81 3.27
N PRO A 79 9.39 -8.73 2.34
CA PRO A 79 9.15 -8.53 0.92
C PRO A 79 7.66 -8.47 0.58
N TYR A 80 6.78 -9.18 1.31
CA TYR A 80 5.34 -9.17 1.02
C TYR A 80 4.74 -7.78 1.28
N ILE A 81 5.04 -7.22 2.47
CA ILE A 81 4.58 -5.88 2.85
C ILE A 81 5.24 -4.80 1.97
N ASN A 82 6.53 -4.93 1.68
CA ASN A 82 7.22 -3.97 0.81
C ASN A 82 6.63 -3.92 -0.61
N ASN A 83 6.29 -5.09 -1.18
CA ASN A 83 5.63 -5.13 -2.49
C ASN A 83 4.21 -4.58 -2.43
N PHE A 84 3.44 -4.92 -1.39
CA PHE A 84 2.09 -4.37 -1.24
C PHE A 84 2.08 -2.85 -1.13
N LEU A 85 2.97 -2.28 -0.31
CA LEU A 85 3.08 -0.83 -0.12
C LEU A 85 3.60 -0.15 -1.38
N ILE A 86 4.69 -0.62 -1.99
CA ILE A 86 5.27 0.11 -3.12
C ILE A 86 4.31 0.24 -4.31
N TYR A 87 3.42 -0.75 -4.52
CA TYR A 87 2.44 -0.65 -5.60
C TYR A 87 1.33 0.37 -5.32
N SER A 88 1.19 0.83 -4.08
CA SER A 88 0.34 1.98 -3.73
C SER A 88 0.94 3.34 -4.07
N PHE A 89 2.22 3.41 -4.45
CA PHE A 89 2.92 4.67 -4.70
C PHE A 89 2.20 5.55 -5.73
N ILE A 90 1.79 4.98 -6.87
CA ILE A 90 1.09 5.72 -7.93
C ILE A 90 -0.30 6.18 -7.47
N PRO A 91 -1.19 5.31 -6.96
CA PRO A 91 -2.47 5.75 -6.38
C PRO A 91 -2.31 6.87 -5.34
N ILE A 92 -1.33 6.76 -4.43
CA ILE A 92 -1.06 7.75 -3.40
C ILE A 92 -0.58 9.07 -4.01
N CYS A 93 0.29 9.05 -5.01
CA CYS A 93 0.72 10.26 -5.72
C CYS A 93 -0.47 10.99 -6.35
N THR A 94 -1.37 10.25 -6.99
CA THR A 94 -2.58 10.82 -7.60
C THR A 94 -3.47 11.46 -6.54
N ILE A 95 -3.74 10.75 -5.43
CA ILE A 95 -4.58 11.29 -4.36
C ILE A 95 -3.92 12.50 -3.69
N LEU A 96 -2.63 12.46 -3.37
CA LEU A 96 -1.93 13.62 -2.81
C LEU A 96 -1.96 14.83 -3.74
N LEU A 97 -1.85 14.62 -5.05
CA LEU A 97 -1.99 15.70 -6.02
C LEU A 97 -3.40 16.29 -5.99
N LEU A 98 -4.44 15.45 -5.92
CA LEU A 98 -5.83 15.90 -5.80
C LEU A 98 -6.07 16.65 -4.48
N ASP A 99 -5.61 16.09 -3.36
CA ASP A 99 -5.72 16.69 -2.02
C ASP A 99 -5.10 18.08 -1.99
N ILE A 100 -3.89 18.23 -2.54
CA ILE A 100 -3.16 19.51 -2.54
C ILE A 100 -3.77 20.51 -3.52
N VAL A 101 -4.06 20.08 -4.76
CA VAL A 101 -4.45 21.01 -5.84
C VAL A 101 -5.92 21.36 -5.80
N LEU A 102 -6.80 20.39 -5.53
CA LEU A 102 -8.25 20.61 -5.54
C LEU A 102 -8.77 20.99 -4.16
N PHE A 103 -8.37 20.25 -3.12
CA PHE A 103 -8.94 20.39 -1.79
C PHE A 103 -8.12 21.27 -0.84
N HIS A 104 -6.90 21.67 -1.23
CA HIS A 104 -5.97 22.44 -0.39
C HIS A 104 -5.70 21.75 0.97
N LEU A 105 -5.72 20.42 0.99
CA LEU A 105 -5.56 19.57 2.16
C LEU A 105 -4.09 19.23 2.42
N TYR A 106 -3.32 20.21 2.88
CA TYR A 106 -1.89 20.04 3.17
C TYR A 106 -1.60 19.15 4.41
N TRP A 107 -2.62 18.89 5.22
CA TRP A 107 -2.55 18.11 6.46
C TRP A 107 -3.12 16.70 6.32
N ASP A 108 -3.29 16.18 5.09
CA ASP A 108 -3.69 14.79 4.89
C ASP A 108 -2.56 13.80 5.23
N TYR A 109 -2.52 13.44 6.51
CA TYR A 109 -1.54 12.50 7.05
C TYR A 109 -1.83 11.04 6.63
N ILE A 110 -3.06 10.71 6.22
CA ILE A 110 -3.43 9.35 5.82
C ILE A 110 -2.68 8.95 4.55
N HIS A 111 -2.52 9.89 3.62
CA HIS A 111 -1.76 9.67 2.38
C HIS A 111 -0.27 9.98 2.53
N LEU A 112 0.11 10.92 3.39
CA LEU A 112 1.51 11.35 3.55
C LEU A 112 2.42 10.25 4.13
N LEU A 113 1.97 9.52 5.15
CA LEU A 113 2.81 8.47 5.75
C LEU A 113 3.10 7.32 4.76
N PRO A 114 2.10 6.72 4.09
CA PRO A 114 2.33 5.76 3.03
C PRO A 114 3.28 6.26 1.94
N PHE A 115 3.09 7.50 1.48
CA PHE A 115 3.98 8.10 0.48
C PHE A 115 5.45 8.13 0.91
N ILE A 116 5.72 8.55 2.16
CA ILE A 116 7.08 8.58 2.70
C ILE A 116 7.65 7.17 2.81
N VAL A 117 6.85 6.20 3.26
CA VAL A 117 7.27 4.79 3.35
C VAL A 117 7.56 4.22 1.97
N ASP A 118 6.76 4.52 0.96
CA ASP A 118 6.97 4.08 -0.42
C ASP A 118 8.26 4.68 -1.02
N ILE A 119 8.53 5.96 -0.81
CA ILE A 119 9.81 6.58 -1.19
C ILE A 119 10.99 5.84 -0.52
N TYR A 120 10.85 5.55 0.77
CA TYR A 120 11.89 4.84 1.51
C TYR A 120 12.10 3.43 0.95
N ILE A 121 11.03 2.69 0.65
CA ILE A 121 11.09 1.35 0.07
C ILE A 121 11.71 1.40 -1.32
N PHE A 122 11.27 2.32 -2.17
CA PHE A 122 11.80 2.51 -3.53
C PHE A 122 13.30 2.74 -3.51
N ARG A 123 13.78 3.64 -2.64
CA ARG A 123 15.19 4.04 -2.58
C ARG A 123 16.06 2.99 -1.89
N ASN A 124 15.63 2.47 -0.75
CA ASN A 124 16.50 1.68 0.14
C ASN A 124 16.22 0.18 0.11
N LYS A 125 15.04 -0.24 -0.38
CA LYS A 125 14.57 -1.63 -0.36
C LYS A 125 14.22 -2.18 -1.74
N ARG A 126 14.69 -1.54 -2.82
CA ARG A 126 14.43 -1.94 -4.21
C ARG A 126 14.73 -3.42 -4.50
N PHE A 127 15.72 -4.01 -3.83
CA PHE A 127 16.08 -5.42 -3.99
C PHE A 127 15.04 -6.41 -3.42
N THR A 128 14.10 -5.94 -2.60
CA THR A 128 12.98 -6.74 -2.06
C THR A 128 11.73 -6.67 -2.93
N LEU A 129 11.74 -5.84 -3.98
CA LEU A 129 10.60 -5.59 -4.87
C LEU A 129 10.63 -6.54 -6.06
N TYR A 130 9.46 -7.04 -6.46
CA TYR A 130 9.35 -7.98 -7.57
C TYR A 130 8.10 -7.73 -8.41
N GLN A 131 8.31 -7.56 -9.71
CA GLN A 131 7.25 -7.28 -10.69
C GLN A 131 6.11 -8.29 -10.66
N LYS A 132 6.42 -9.59 -10.47
CA LYS A 132 5.42 -10.66 -10.40
C LYS A 132 4.34 -10.50 -9.33
N TRP A 133 4.55 -9.66 -8.31
CA TRP A 133 3.54 -9.41 -7.28
C TRP A 133 2.47 -8.41 -7.72
N PHE A 134 2.75 -7.62 -8.77
CA PHE A 134 1.83 -6.59 -9.25
C PHE A 134 0.46 -7.13 -9.68
N PRO A 135 0.33 -8.23 -10.45
CA PRO A 135 -0.99 -8.74 -10.82
C PRO A 135 -1.86 -9.10 -9.61
N TYR A 136 -1.26 -9.67 -8.56
CA TYR A 136 -1.99 -10.02 -7.32
C TYR A 136 -2.46 -8.77 -6.59
N TYR A 137 -1.59 -7.77 -6.46
CA TYR A 137 -1.95 -6.47 -5.89
C TYR A 137 -3.06 -5.80 -6.70
N TYR A 138 -2.97 -5.82 -8.02
CA TYR A 138 -3.96 -5.24 -8.93
C TYR A 138 -5.33 -5.89 -8.75
N ILE A 139 -5.40 -7.23 -8.78
CA ILE A 139 -6.66 -7.96 -8.59
C ILE A 139 -7.29 -7.65 -7.22
N PHE A 140 -6.46 -7.61 -6.17
CA PHE A 140 -6.91 -7.25 -4.82
C PHE A 140 -7.52 -5.85 -4.79
N CYS A 141 -6.80 -4.84 -5.27
CA CYS A 141 -7.27 -3.45 -5.27
C CYS A 141 -8.52 -3.28 -6.13
N CYS A 142 -8.57 -3.95 -7.29
CA CYS A 142 -9.71 -3.91 -8.20
C CYS A 142 -10.96 -4.46 -7.49
N THR A 143 -10.84 -5.66 -6.94
CA THR A 143 -11.92 -6.31 -6.18
C THR A 143 -12.37 -5.43 -5.02
N TRP A 144 -11.43 -4.83 -4.29
CA TRP A 144 -11.72 -3.98 -3.15
C TRP A 144 -12.47 -2.70 -3.53
N VAL A 145 -11.94 -1.91 -4.47
CA VAL A 145 -12.53 -0.63 -4.90
C VAL A 145 -13.93 -0.85 -5.46
N PHE A 146 -14.11 -1.83 -6.35
CA PHE A 146 -15.45 -2.09 -6.90
C PHE A 146 -16.41 -2.64 -5.86
N SER A 147 -15.98 -3.54 -4.96
CA SER A 147 -16.87 -4.03 -3.90
C SER A 147 -17.32 -2.89 -2.99
N THR A 148 -16.39 -2.04 -2.54
CA THR A 148 -16.71 -0.93 -1.63
C THR A 148 -17.54 0.15 -2.29
N TYR A 149 -17.40 0.36 -3.60
CA TYR A 149 -18.29 1.23 -4.38
C TYR A 149 -19.71 0.64 -4.53
N PHE A 150 -19.85 -0.61 -4.98
CA PHE A 150 -21.16 -1.21 -5.25
C PHE A 150 -21.96 -1.53 -3.98
N PHE A 151 -21.29 -1.80 -2.86
CA PHE A 151 -21.94 -1.96 -1.56
C PHE A 151 -22.18 -0.62 -0.84
N ASP A 152 -21.89 0.52 -1.49
CA ASP A 152 -22.06 1.85 -0.92
C ASP A 152 -21.37 1.96 0.45
N LEU A 153 -20.11 1.52 0.51
CA LEU A 153 -19.27 1.58 1.71
C LEU A 153 -18.24 2.69 1.63
N ALA A 154 -17.82 3.08 0.43
CA ALA A 154 -16.86 4.15 0.19
C ALA A 154 -17.07 4.78 -1.19
N TYR A 155 -16.49 5.97 -1.37
CA TYR A 155 -16.55 6.77 -2.60
C TYR A 155 -17.97 7.23 -2.93
N HIS A 156 -18.77 7.49 -1.89
CA HIS A 156 -20.15 7.96 -2.03
C HIS A 156 -20.25 9.21 -2.91
N GLY A 157 -21.20 9.19 -3.84
CA GLY A 157 -21.47 10.33 -4.72
C GLY A 157 -20.46 10.52 -5.85
N ALA A 158 -19.40 9.73 -5.94
CA ALA A 158 -18.52 9.74 -7.10
C ALA A 158 -19.22 9.08 -8.31
N PRO A 159 -19.33 9.75 -9.45
CA PRO A 159 -19.91 9.14 -10.64
C PRO A 159 -19.01 8.00 -11.11
N LEU A 160 -19.61 6.88 -11.53
CA LEU A 160 -18.87 5.68 -11.98
C LEU A 160 -17.84 6.02 -13.07
N SER A 161 -18.14 6.97 -13.95
CA SER A 161 -17.21 7.43 -14.99
C SER A 161 -15.91 8.01 -14.41
N LEU A 162 -15.99 8.76 -13.31
CA LEU A 162 -14.80 9.31 -12.64
C LEU A 162 -13.97 8.20 -12.00
N ILE A 163 -14.62 7.23 -11.36
CA ILE A 163 -13.93 6.08 -10.76
C ILE A 163 -13.23 5.25 -11.83
N LEU A 164 -13.91 4.98 -12.95
CA LEU A 164 -13.31 4.23 -14.07
C LEU A 164 -12.14 5.01 -14.71
N PHE A 165 -12.28 6.32 -14.87
CA PHE A 165 -11.20 7.16 -15.41
C PHE A 165 -9.97 7.16 -14.52
N ASP A 166 -10.15 7.37 -13.21
CA ASP A 166 -9.06 7.34 -12.23
C ASP A 166 -8.42 5.95 -12.19
N TRP A 167 -9.24 4.90 -12.13
CA TRP A 167 -8.78 3.51 -12.13
C TRP A 167 -7.92 3.17 -13.35
N ILE A 168 -8.38 3.51 -14.57
CA ILE A 168 -7.63 3.27 -15.81
C ILE A 168 -6.31 4.06 -15.79
N SER A 169 -6.36 5.34 -15.41
CA SER A 169 -5.17 6.21 -15.36
C SER A 169 -4.13 5.68 -14.39
N VAL A 170 -4.53 5.34 -13.17
CA VAL A 170 -3.68 4.74 -12.14
C VAL A 170 -3.14 3.38 -12.60
N THR A 171 -3.94 2.57 -13.29
CA THR A 171 -3.52 1.27 -13.82
C THR A 171 -2.37 1.41 -14.83
N ILE A 172 -2.53 2.30 -15.82
CA ILE A 172 -1.51 2.52 -16.86
C ILE A 172 -0.20 2.99 -16.23
N LEU A 173 -0.26 3.97 -15.32
CA LEU A 173 0.89 4.50 -14.62
C LEU A 173 1.55 3.44 -13.72
N SER A 174 0.75 2.62 -13.04
CA SER A 174 1.26 1.54 -12.17
C SER A 174 1.95 0.45 -12.96
N ILE A 175 1.41 0.05 -14.11
CA ILE A 175 2.08 -0.89 -15.03
C ILE A 175 3.44 -0.31 -15.45
N GLY A 176 3.47 0.95 -15.89
CA GLY A 176 4.72 1.64 -16.24
C GLY A 176 5.74 1.64 -15.10
N PHE A 177 5.28 1.92 -13.88
CA PHE A 177 6.09 1.93 -12.68
C PHE A 177 6.67 0.55 -12.32
N THR A 178 5.94 -0.53 -12.58
CA THR A 178 6.39 -1.90 -12.24
C THR A 178 7.63 -2.34 -13.02
N PHE A 179 7.85 -1.79 -14.23
CA PHE A 179 9.05 -2.06 -15.03
C PHE A 179 10.35 -1.52 -14.41
N TYR A 180 10.27 -0.67 -13.38
CA TYR A 180 11.44 -0.25 -12.61
C TYR A 180 11.87 -1.30 -11.57
N PHE A 181 11.10 -2.37 -11.37
CA PHE A 181 11.41 -3.44 -10.43
C PHE A 181 11.99 -4.66 -11.13
N PRO A 182 12.85 -5.43 -10.45
CA PRO A 182 13.36 -6.67 -11.02
C PRO A 182 12.25 -7.72 -11.16
N ASP A 183 12.28 -8.51 -12.23
CA ASP A 183 11.28 -9.54 -12.56
C ASP A 183 11.35 -10.80 -11.65
N SER A 184 12.26 -10.79 -10.67
CA SER A 184 12.59 -11.87 -9.72
C SER A 184 13.33 -13.08 -10.34
N ILE A 185 14.28 -13.67 -9.61
CA ILE A 185 15.02 -14.94 -9.90
C ILE A 185 16.33 -14.84 -10.70
N THR A 186 16.58 -13.83 -11.54
CA THR A 186 17.82 -13.83 -12.35
C THR A 186 19.10 -13.70 -11.53
N LYS A 187 19.08 -13.01 -10.39
CA LYS A 187 20.23 -12.90 -9.48
C LYS A 187 20.54 -14.19 -8.70
N ARG A 188 19.53 -15.02 -8.37
CA ARG A 188 19.81 -16.34 -7.77
C ARG A 188 20.44 -17.28 -8.77
N ARG A 189 20.08 -17.22 -10.06
CA ARG A 189 20.80 -17.94 -11.12
C ARG A 189 22.22 -17.42 -11.26
N SER A 190 22.46 -16.11 -11.35
CA SER A 190 23.83 -15.60 -11.49
C SER A 190 24.72 -15.91 -10.28
N GLN A 191 24.18 -15.84 -9.06
CA GLN A 191 24.91 -16.24 -7.84
C GLN A 191 25.13 -17.76 -7.75
N ALA A 192 24.11 -18.57 -8.06
CA ALA A 192 24.27 -20.03 -8.10
C ALA A 192 25.24 -20.48 -9.20
N TYR A 193 25.25 -19.83 -10.37
CA TYR A 193 26.25 -20.08 -11.42
C TYR A 193 27.66 -19.67 -10.99
N SER A 194 27.82 -18.55 -10.27
CA SER A 194 29.12 -18.15 -9.73
C SER A 194 29.64 -19.10 -8.62
N GLU A 195 28.74 -19.66 -7.82
CA GLU A 195 29.07 -20.66 -6.79
C GLU A 195 29.33 -22.05 -7.39
N LEU A 196 28.64 -22.43 -8.47
CA LEU A 196 28.92 -23.66 -9.21
C LEU A 196 30.23 -23.56 -9.98
N SER A 197 30.51 -22.44 -10.64
CA SER A 197 31.76 -22.29 -11.41
C SER A 197 32.98 -22.28 -10.49
N SER A 198 32.90 -21.65 -9.31
CA SER A 198 34.00 -21.66 -8.34
C SER A 198 34.26 -23.06 -7.76
N LYS A 199 33.22 -23.86 -7.51
CA LYS A 199 33.37 -25.26 -7.06
C LYS A 199 33.93 -26.19 -8.15
N VAL A 200 33.57 -25.99 -9.42
CA VAL A 200 34.11 -26.78 -10.53
C VAL A 200 35.60 -26.48 -10.77
N VAL A 201 36.05 -25.24 -10.57
CA VAL A 201 37.48 -24.88 -10.69
C VAL A 201 38.33 -25.53 -9.59
N ILE A 202 37.80 -25.65 -8.36
CA ILE A 202 38.52 -26.24 -7.23
C ILE A 202 38.71 -27.76 -7.37
N ASN A 203 37.77 -28.46 -8.01
CA ASN A 203 37.86 -29.92 -8.17
C ASN A 203 38.72 -30.39 -9.35
N ASN A 204 39.22 -29.47 -10.18
CA ASN A 204 40.05 -29.77 -11.35
C ASN A 204 41.53 -29.36 -11.18
N GLN A 205 41.95 -29.04 -9.95
CA GLN A 205 43.34 -28.80 -9.55
C GLN A 205 43.82 -29.92 -8.64
#